data_AF-A0A843LXE8-F1
#
_entry.id   AF-A0A843LXE8-F1
#
_cell.length_a   1.000
_cell.length_b   1.000
_cell.length_c   1.000
_cell.angle_alpha   90.00
_cell.angle_beta   90.00
_cell.angle_gamma   90.00
#
_symmetry.space_group_name_H-M   'P 1'
#
loop_
_entity.id
_entity.type
_entity.pdbx_description
1 polymer ?
#
loop_
_entity_poly.entity_id
_entity_poly.type
_entity_poly.pdbx_seq_one_letter_code
_entity_poly.pdbx_strand_id
1 'polypeptide(L)'
;DDGERYLPLDLPADYEKDGLRVRFSADVVNDTATIQQWGTPVDLIEIEKTDDGSRQVVTGTGTVVFIDLEGGFYGIVADKGGRYLPLNLNETYRVDGMRLTFVGEVKRDTATIQQWGTPLEIIDIPWACAKCGGNAGVANPAAVWCVEQGHTYEIRKNPDGSEYGVCIFENGTEIDEWEYYRETH
;
A
#
# COMPACT_ATOMS: atom_id res chain seq x y z
N ASP A 1 6.58 -21.58 20.81
CA ASP A 1 6.85 -22.84 20.12
C ASP A 1 7.60 -23.72 21.10
N ASP A 2 6.91 -24.73 21.63
CA ASP A 2 7.44 -25.71 22.58
C ASP A 2 8.15 -26.87 21.86
N GLY A 3 8.15 -26.88 20.51
CA GLY A 3 8.79 -27.90 19.69
C GLY A 3 8.03 -29.22 19.61
N GLU A 4 6.87 -29.30 20.26
CA GLU A 4 6.00 -30.47 20.26
C GLU A 4 5.19 -30.53 18.97
N ARG A 5 4.80 -31.75 18.57
CA ARG A 5 3.98 -31.98 17.38
C ARG A 5 2.67 -32.61 17.81
N TYR A 6 1.57 -32.00 17.41
CA TYR A 6 0.21 -32.47 17.68
C TYR A 6 -0.53 -32.76 16.37
N LEU A 7 -1.34 -33.81 16.37
CA LEU A 7 -2.16 -34.23 15.24
C LEU A 7 -3.64 -34.11 15.63
N PRO A 8 -4.34 -33.03 15.23
CA PRO A 8 -5.77 -32.89 15.52
C PRO A 8 -6.57 -33.96 14.76
N LEU A 9 -7.53 -34.61 15.44
CA LEU A 9 -8.41 -35.60 14.81
C LEU A 9 -9.47 -34.96 13.89
N ASP A 10 -9.88 -33.73 14.19
CA ASP A 10 -10.81 -32.93 13.40
C ASP A 10 -10.32 -31.48 13.34
N LEU A 11 -9.72 -31.08 12.22
CA LEU A 11 -9.26 -29.72 11.98
C LEU A 11 -10.30 -29.00 11.10
N PRO A 12 -10.89 -27.87 11.51
CA PRO A 12 -11.87 -27.19 10.68
C PRO A 12 -11.25 -26.71 9.35
N ALA A 13 -11.96 -26.84 8.24
CA ALA A 13 -11.43 -26.58 6.89
C ALA A 13 -10.81 -25.18 6.71
N ASP A 14 -11.31 -24.15 7.40
CA ASP A 14 -10.75 -22.79 7.36
C ASP A 14 -9.35 -22.67 7.99
N TYR A 15 -8.89 -23.72 8.69
CA TYR A 15 -7.59 -23.86 9.35
C TYR A 15 -6.64 -24.83 8.64
N GLU A 16 -7.09 -25.52 7.58
CA GLU A 16 -6.27 -26.39 6.73
C GLU A 16 -5.41 -25.56 5.75
N LYS A 17 -4.55 -24.69 6.28
CA LYS A 17 -3.67 -23.82 5.50
C LYS A 17 -2.23 -24.02 5.92
N ASP A 18 -1.37 -24.28 4.94
CA ASP A 18 0.07 -24.37 5.19
C ASP A 18 0.61 -23.06 5.78
N GLY A 19 1.43 -23.18 6.82
CA GLY A 19 2.01 -22.03 7.53
C GLY A 19 1.05 -21.22 8.42
N LEU A 20 -0.22 -21.63 8.58
CA LEU A 20 -1.16 -20.95 9.47
C LEU A 20 -0.74 -21.12 10.94
N ARG A 21 -0.60 -19.99 11.63
CA ARG A 21 -0.33 -19.98 13.07
C ARG A 21 -1.63 -19.95 13.85
N VAL A 22 -1.70 -20.83 14.85
CA VAL A 22 -2.87 -21.00 15.69
C VAL A 22 -2.45 -21.07 17.15
N ARG A 23 -3.32 -20.59 18.03
CA ARG A 23 -3.32 -20.94 19.44
C ARG A 23 -4.48 -21.88 19.66
N PHE A 24 -4.25 -22.94 20.41
CA PHE A 24 -5.28 -23.93 20.63
C PHE A 24 -5.19 -24.51 22.04
N SER A 25 -6.31 -25.06 22.49
CA SER A 25 -6.44 -25.93 23.66
C SER A 25 -6.98 -27.27 23.16
N ALA A 26 -6.41 -28.38 23.62
CA ALA A 26 -6.81 -29.70 23.16
C ALA A 26 -6.61 -30.77 24.23
N ASP A 27 -7.41 -31.83 24.17
CA ASP A 27 -7.27 -33.02 25.00
C ASP A 27 -6.43 -34.07 24.27
N VAL A 28 -5.45 -34.66 24.97
CA VAL A 28 -4.64 -35.74 24.41
C VAL A 28 -5.45 -37.03 24.37
N VAL A 29 -5.52 -37.65 23.19
CA VAL A 29 -6.27 -38.89 22.99
C VAL A 29 -5.34 -40.08 23.27
N ASN A 30 -5.47 -40.64 24.48
CA ASN A 30 -4.59 -41.73 24.95
C ASN A 30 -4.98 -43.13 24.44
N ASP A 31 -6.18 -43.30 23.86
CA ASP A 31 -6.79 -44.62 23.67
C ASP A 31 -6.94 -45.05 22.20
N THR A 32 -6.09 -44.54 21.33
CA THR A 32 -5.99 -45.04 19.96
C THR A 32 -4.61 -45.62 19.71
N ALA A 33 -4.56 -46.93 19.45
CA ALA A 33 -3.43 -47.60 18.82
C ALA A 33 -3.28 -47.03 17.40
N THR A 34 -2.68 -45.84 17.28
CA THR A 34 -2.51 -45.18 16.00
C THR A 34 -1.22 -45.66 15.35
N ILE A 35 -1.31 -46.02 14.06
CA ILE A 35 -0.17 -46.32 13.18
C ILE A 35 0.51 -45.01 12.72
N GLN A 36 0.20 -43.89 13.37
CA GLN A 36 0.64 -42.56 12.97
C GLN A 36 2.02 -42.29 13.55
N GLN A 37 3.04 -42.20 12.69
CA GLN A 37 4.41 -41.91 13.09
C GLN A 37 4.69 -40.42 13.30
N TRP A 38 3.64 -39.58 13.38
CA TRP A 38 3.78 -38.13 13.42
C TRP A 38 2.77 -37.46 14.36
N GLY A 39 3.31 -36.84 15.43
CA GLY A 39 2.58 -36.02 16.38
C GLY A 39 1.69 -36.81 17.35
N THR A 40 1.38 -36.18 18.49
CA THR A 40 0.45 -36.70 19.49
C THR A 40 -0.98 -36.44 19.03
N PRO A 41 -1.85 -37.46 18.91
CA PRO A 41 -3.26 -37.26 18.57
C PRO A 41 -3.99 -36.43 19.63
N VAL A 42 -4.75 -35.43 19.20
CA VAL A 42 -5.50 -34.54 20.10
C VAL A 42 -6.91 -34.25 19.58
N ASP A 43 -7.85 -34.10 20.52
CA ASP A 43 -9.17 -33.54 20.27
C ASP A 43 -9.15 -32.04 20.58
N LEU A 44 -9.42 -31.20 19.58
CA LEU A 44 -9.41 -29.75 19.74
C LEU A 44 -10.61 -29.30 20.59
N ILE A 45 -10.33 -28.62 21.70
CA ILE A 45 -11.34 -27.98 22.55
C ILE A 45 -11.63 -26.57 22.02
N GLU A 46 -10.57 -25.82 21.73
CA GLU A 46 -10.63 -24.46 21.24
C GLU A 46 -9.46 -24.24 20.29
N ILE A 47 -9.71 -23.56 19.18
CA ILE A 47 -8.68 -23.15 18.24
C ILE A 47 -8.97 -21.74 17.78
N GLU A 48 -7.98 -20.88 17.97
CA GLU A 48 -7.99 -19.49 17.55
C GLU A 48 -6.84 -19.28 16.59
N LYS A 49 -7.11 -18.58 15.50
CA LYS A 49 -6.03 -18.02 14.68
C LYS A 49 -5.23 -17.07 15.57
N THR A 50 -3.95 -17.35 15.78
CA THR A 50 -3.05 -16.35 16.35
C THR A 50 -2.58 -15.50 15.21
N ASP A 51 -3.01 -14.23 15.16
CA ASP A 51 -2.71 -13.25 14.12
C ASP A 51 -2.30 -13.91 12.81
N ASP A 52 -3.28 -14.43 12.07
CA ASP A 52 -3.11 -15.23 10.84
C ASP A 52 -2.39 -14.51 9.69
N GLY A 53 -1.77 -13.36 9.92
CA GLY A 53 -1.17 -12.56 8.87
C GLY A 53 -2.15 -12.12 7.77
N SER A 54 -3.48 -12.24 7.98
CA SER A 54 -4.51 -11.74 7.06
C SER A 54 -4.85 -10.28 7.34
N ARG A 55 -4.71 -9.82 8.58
CA ARG A 55 -4.82 -8.41 8.93
C ARG A 55 -3.46 -7.83 9.28
N GLN A 56 -2.61 -7.66 8.26
CA GLN A 56 -1.34 -6.97 8.46
C GLN A 56 -1.55 -5.47 8.49
N VAL A 57 -1.73 -4.97 9.71
CA VAL A 57 -1.72 -3.53 9.96
C VAL A 57 -0.28 -3.06 10.02
N VAL A 58 0.06 -2.17 9.09
CA VAL A 58 1.34 -1.47 9.06
C VAL A 58 1.10 -0.06 9.59
N THR A 59 1.97 0.38 10.49
CA THR A 59 2.06 1.77 10.90
C THR A 59 3.44 2.29 10.58
N GLY A 60 3.51 3.46 9.95
CA GLY A 60 4.78 4.04 9.56
C GLY A 60 4.68 5.50 9.21
N THR A 61 5.84 6.16 9.22
CA THR A 61 6.02 7.49 8.62
C THR A 61 6.70 7.30 7.27
N GLY A 62 6.27 8.08 6.28
CA GLY A 62 6.83 8.02 4.94
C GLY A 62 6.53 9.27 4.14
N THR A 63 7.02 9.24 2.90
CA THR A 63 6.82 10.27 1.89
C THR A 63 5.90 9.73 0.80
N VAL A 64 4.84 10.47 0.50
CA VAL A 64 3.99 10.24 -0.67
C VAL A 64 4.80 10.60 -1.91
N VAL A 65 4.81 9.72 -2.90
CA VAL A 65 5.54 9.89 -4.14
C VAL A 65 4.61 9.67 -5.33
N PHE A 66 4.76 10.45 -6.39
CA PHE A 66 4.12 10.18 -7.67
C PHE A 66 5.01 9.28 -8.53
N ILE A 67 4.42 8.25 -9.14
CA ILE A 67 5.11 7.31 -10.04
C ILE A 67 4.44 7.38 -11.41
N ASP A 68 5.20 7.79 -12.43
CA ASP A 68 4.74 7.85 -13.83
C ASP A 68 4.86 6.47 -14.52
N LEU A 69 4.02 5.53 -14.10
CA LEU A 69 3.82 4.24 -14.77
C LEU A 69 2.32 4.01 -14.97
N GLU A 70 1.92 3.53 -16.15
CA GLU A 70 0.53 3.13 -16.47
C GLU A 70 -0.53 4.25 -16.26
N GLY A 71 -0.18 5.50 -16.54
CA GLY A 71 -1.09 6.64 -16.35
C GLY A 71 -0.93 7.37 -15.02
N GLY A 72 0.07 6.98 -14.21
CA GLY A 72 0.46 7.70 -13.00
C GLY A 72 -0.29 7.22 -11.75
N PHE A 73 0.43 7.00 -10.66
CA PHE A 73 -0.18 6.70 -9.37
C PHE A 73 0.62 7.25 -8.19
N TYR A 74 -0.02 7.34 -7.02
CA TYR A 74 0.61 7.76 -5.78
C TYR A 74 0.98 6.55 -4.92
N GLY A 75 2.24 6.51 -4.49
CA GLY A 75 2.77 5.52 -3.56
C GLY A 75 3.27 6.16 -2.26
N ILE A 76 3.55 5.35 -1.24
CA ILE A 76 4.19 5.80 0.00
C ILE A 76 5.52 5.07 0.16
N VAL A 77 6.62 5.81 0.24
CA VAL A 77 7.94 5.28 0.60
C VAL A 77 8.15 5.50 2.09
N ALA A 78 8.22 4.42 2.87
CA ALA A 78 8.38 4.53 4.32
C ALA A 78 9.83 4.83 4.71
N ASP A 79 10.02 5.64 5.76
CA ASP A 79 11.35 6.07 6.22
C ASP A 79 12.23 4.89 6.67
N LYS A 80 11.60 3.83 7.19
CA LYS A 80 12.27 2.58 7.62
C LYS A 80 12.53 1.61 6.46
N GLY A 81 12.31 2.05 5.23
CA GLY A 81 12.30 1.21 4.04
C GLY A 81 10.93 0.59 3.79
N GLY A 82 10.75 0.10 2.56
CA GLY A 82 9.47 -0.40 2.06
C GLY A 82 8.73 0.62 1.20
N ARG A 83 7.91 0.09 0.29
CA ARG A 83 7.05 0.84 -0.64
C ARG A 83 5.64 0.31 -0.48
N TYR A 84 4.67 1.20 -0.36
CA TYR A 84 3.28 0.86 -0.15
C TYR A 84 2.43 1.50 -1.23
N LEU A 85 1.51 0.72 -1.79
CA LEU A 85 0.56 1.16 -2.80
C LEU A 85 -0.81 1.33 -2.12
N PRO A 86 -1.18 2.56 -1.73
CA PRO A 86 -2.45 2.79 -1.07
C PRO A 86 -3.59 2.76 -2.09
N LEU A 87 -4.52 1.81 -1.91
CA LEU A 87 -5.66 1.58 -2.79
C LEU A 87 -6.78 2.64 -2.62
N ASN A 88 -6.77 3.36 -1.51
CA ASN A 88 -7.81 4.32 -1.11
C ASN A 88 -7.23 5.65 -0.57
N LEU A 89 -6.03 6.07 -1.03
CA LEU A 89 -5.45 7.35 -0.57
C LEU A 89 -6.34 8.52 -1.00
N ASN A 90 -6.83 9.29 -0.01
CA ASN A 90 -7.62 10.50 -0.24
C ASN A 90 -6.82 11.54 -1.04
N GLU A 91 -7.46 12.23 -1.97
CA GLU A 91 -6.86 13.23 -2.86
C GLU A 91 -6.13 14.35 -2.12
N THR A 92 -6.59 14.72 -0.93
CA THR A 92 -5.93 15.71 -0.06
C THR A 92 -4.50 15.31 0.30
N TYR A 93 -4.20 14.00 0.30
CA TYR A 93 -2.87 13.45 0.60
C TYR A 93 -2.10 13.03 -0.66
N ARG A 94 -2.69 13.16 -1.87
CA ARG A 94 -2.04 12.86 -3.15
C ARG A 94 -1.17 14.02 -3.61
N VAL A 95 -0.12 14.25 -2.83
CA VAL A 95 0.76 15.39 -2.95
C VAL A 95 2.17 14.84 -2.96
N ASP A 96 2.84 14.96 -4.10
CA ASP A 96 4.21 14.47 -4.23
C ASP A 96 5.11 15.16 -3.20
N GLY A 97 5.94 14.37 -2.52
CA GLY A 97 6.77 14.82 -1.41
C GLY A 97 6.05 14.98 -0.06
N MET A 98 4.74 14.75 0.04
CA MET A 98 4.02 14.90 1.32
C MET A 98 4.53 13.89 2.35
N ARG A 99 4.92 14.38 3.52
CA ARG A 99 5.25 13.53 4.66
C ARG A 99 4.02 13.27 5.50
N LEU A 100 3.77 11.99 5.80
CA LEU A 100 2.68 11.57 6.65
C LEU A 100 3.05 10.35 7.49
N THR A 101 2.30 10.17 8.56
CA THR A 101 2.21 8.95 9.33
C THR A 101 0.89 8.28 8.98
N PHE A 102 0.92 7.00 8.62
CA PHE A 102 -0.25 6.24 8.24
C PHE A 102 -0.38 4.98 9.10
N VAL A 103 -1.63 4.52 9.19
CA VAL A 103 -2.02 3.18 9.60
C VAL A 103 -2.72 2.57 8.39
N GLY A 104 -2.26 1.43 7.91
CA GLY A 104 -2.83 0.77 6.74
C GLY A 104 -2.89 -0.73 6.87
N GLU A 105 -3.92 -1.33 6.30
CA GLU A 105 -4.12 -2.78 6.25
C GLU A 105 -3.62 -3.32 4.91
N VAL A 106 -2.61 -4.19 4.94
CA VAL A 106 -2.04 -4.81 3.75
C VAL A 106 -3.05 -5.75 3.09
N LYS A 107 -3.22 -5.60 1.77
CA LYS A 107 -4.10 -6.43 0.94
C LYS A 107 -3.29 -7.36 0.05
N ARG A 108 -2.89 -8.50 0.61
CA ARG A 108 -1.95 -9.45 -0.02
C ARG A 108 -2.50 -10.14 -1.27
N ASP A 109 -3.82 -10.33 -1.32
CA ASP A 109 -4.49 -11.01 -2.43
C ASP A 109 -4.97 -10.04 -3.52
N THR A 110 -4.58 -8.76 -3.43
CA THR A 110 -4.91 -7.77 -4.45
C THR A 110 -3.87 -7.78 -5.55
N ALA A 111 -4.25 -8.28 -6.72
CA ALA A 111 -3.49 -8.06 -7.95
C ALA A 111 -3.62 -6.59 -8.37
N THR A 112 -2.50 -5.90 -8.48
CA THR A 112 -2.44 -4.51 -8.94
C THR A 112 -1.74 -4.44 -10.29
N ILE A 113 -2.19 -3.53 -11.15
CA ILE A 113 -1.61 -3.34 -12.48
C ILE A 113 -0.20 -2.75 -12.33
N GLN A 114 -0.01 -1.91 -11.31
CA GLN A 114 1.20 -1.12 -11.08
C GLN A 114 2.44 -1.97 -10.76
N GLN A 115 2.27 -3.20 -10.29
CA GLN A 115 3.36 -4.11 -9.85
C GLN A 115 4.41 -3.44 -8.94
N TRP A 116 4.01 -2.42 -8.18
CA TRP A 116 4.89 -1.59 -7.37
C TRP A 116 4.38 -1.50 -5.94
N GLY A 117 5.28 -1.75 -4.99
CA GLY A 117 4.98 -1.67 -3.57
C GLY A 117 4.03 -2.76 -3.07
N THR A 118 3.79 -2.77 -1.77
CA THR A 118 2.83 -3.64 -1.11
C THR A 118 1.45 -2.97 -1.11
N PRO A 119 0.42 -3.55 -1.74
CA PRO A 119 -0.93 -2.98 -1.71
C PRO A 119 -1.47 -2.91 -0.28
N LEU A 120 -2.06 -1.76 0.09
CA LEU A 120 -2.75 -1.59 1.36
C LEU A 120 -3.94 -0.65 1.25
N GLU A 121 -4.88 -0.77 2.19
CA GLU A 121 -5.91 0.24 2.43
C GLU A 121 -5.52 1.08 3.64
N ILE A 122 -5.52 2.40 3.49
CA ILE A 122 -5.35 3.35 4.58
C ILE A 122 -6.54 3.24 5.52
N ILE A 123 -6.25 2.95 6.79
CA ILE A 123 -7.19 2.96 7.90
C ILE A 123 -7.24 4.37 8.50
N ASP A 124 -6.06 4.94 8.76
CA ASP A 124 -5.93 6.24 9.43
C ASP A 124 -4.65 6.97 8.98
N ILE A 125 -4.68 8.30 9.07
CA ILE A 125 -3.52 9.17 8.89
C ILE A 125 -3.43 10.06 10.13
N PRO A 126 -2.83 9.57 11.23
CA PRO A 126 -2.79 10.29 12.51
C PRO A 126 -2.05 11.62 12.43
N TRP A 127 -1.16 11.75 11.44
CA TRP A 127 -0.45 12.98 11.17
C TRP A 127 -0.11 13.06 9.69
N ALA A 128 -0.40 14.20 9.07
CA ALA A 128 0.16 14.57 7.79
C ALA A 128 0.77 15.95 7.96
N CYS A 129 1.97 16.16 7.44
CA CYS A 129 2.51 17.51 7.44
C CYS A 129 1.84 18.33 6.34
N ALA A 130 0.69 18.92 6.66
CA ALA A 130 -0.02 19.87 5.82
C ALA A 130 0.84 21.10 5.40
N LYS A 131 2.01 21.30 6.01
CA LYS A 131 2.98 22.37 5.71
C LYS A 131 4.41 21.90 5.36
N CYS A 132 4.71 20.60 5.40
CA CYS A 132 6.03 20.07 5.01
C CYS A 132 6.01 19.44 3.61
N GLY A 133 4.82 19.34 2.98
CA GLY A 133 4.74 19.71 1.58
C GLY A 133 4.72 21.24 1.55
N GLY A 134 5.72 21.87 0.97
CA GLY A 134 5.81 23.33 0.93
C GLY A 134 4.53 23.91 0.31
N ASN A 135 3.79 24.69 1.12
CA ASN A 135 2.52 25.34 0.82
C ASN A 135 1.34 24.43 0.47
N ALA A 136 0.15 24.86 0.92
CA ALA A 136 -1.12 24.23 0.61
C ALA A 136 -1.29 24.08 -0.92
N GLY A 137 -1.47 22.84 -1.38
CA GLY A 137 -1.51 22.49 -2.80
C GLY A 137 -0.10 22.45 -3.39
N VAL A 138 0.57 21.30 -3.33
CA VAL A 138 1.70 21.08 -4.25
C VAL A 138 1.08 21.07 -5.63
N ALA A 139 1.28 22.17 -6.34
CA ALA A 139 0.94 22.29 -7.73
C ALA A 139 1.54 21.08 -8.48
N ASN A 140 0.81 20.60 -9.47
CA ASN A 140 1.27 19.57 -10.38
C ASN A 140 2.79 19.73 -10.64
N PRO A 141 3.65 18.71 -10.37
CA PRO A 141 5.10 18.85 -10.52
C PRO A 141 5.51 19.40 -11.89
N ALA A 142 4.79 19.03 -12.94
CA ALA A 142 4.97 19.56 -14.28
C ALA A 142 4.59 21.05 -14.40
N ALA A 143 3.48 21.47 -13.77
CA ALA A 143 3.09 22.87 -13.70
C ALA A 143 4.08 23.72 -12.89
N VAL A 144 4.57 23.19 -11.75
CA VAL A 144 5.61 23.84 -10.94
C VAL A 144 6.88 24.01 -11.77
N TRP A 145 7.34 22.94 -12.41
CA TRP A 145 8.53 22.97 -13.24
C TRP A 145 8.39 23.98 -14.39
N CYS A 146 7.26 24.00 -15.08
CA CYS A 146 6.98 24.98 -16.13
C CYS A 146 7.17 26.43 -15.62
N VAL A 147 6.54 26.77 -14.50
CA VAL A 147 6.63 28.12 -13.90
C VAL A 147 8.04 28.42 -13.35
N GLU A 148 8.72 27.44 -12.76
CA GLU A 148 10.10 27.58 -12.27
C GLU A 148 11.11 27.82 -13.37
N GLN A 149 10.90 27.24 -14.56
CA GLN A 149 11.71 27.51 -15.76
C GLN A 149 11.40 28.87 -16.40
N GLY A 150 10.47 29.66 -15.82
CA GLY A 150 10.09 30.98 -16.27
C GLY A 150 9.04 31.02 -17.38
N HIS A 151 8.42 29.87 -17.69
CA HIS A 151 7.37 29.79 -18.69
C HIS A 151 6.00 30.06 -18.08
N THR A 152 5.02 30.37 -18.93
CA THR A 152 3.63 30.57 -18.49
C THR A 152 2.91 29.23 -18.45
N TYR A 153 2.08 29.02 -17.43
CA TYR A 153 1.28 27.81 -17.26
C TYR A 153 -0.21 28.08 -17.45
N GLU A 154 -0.90 27.21 -18.20
CA GLU A 154 -2.34 27.29 -18.44
C GLU A 154 -2.99 25.90 -18.31
N ILE A 155 -4.16 25.82 -17.68
CA ILE A 155 -5.00 24.61 -17.67
C ILE A 155 -6.03 24.73 -18.78
N ARG A 156 -6.09 23.73 -19.66
CA ARG A 156 -7.04 23.63 -20.76
C ARG A 156 -7.97 22.44 -20.58
N LYS A 157 -9.17 22.53 -21.18
CA LYS A 157 -10.16 21.44 -21.21
C LYS A 157 -10.26 20.80 -22.58
N ASN A 158 -10.30 19.49 -22.60
CA ASN A 158 -10.68 18.70 -23.76
C ASN A 158 -12.20 18.67 -23.94
N PRO A 159 -12.69 18.31 -25.15
CA PRO A 159 -14.13 18.19 -25.42
C PRO A 159 -14.86 17.17 -24.55
N ASP A 160 -14.14 16.18 -24.00
CA ASP A 160 -14.66 15.17 -23.07
C ASP A 160 -14.75 15.66 -21.61
N GLY A 161 -14.30 16.89 -21.35
CA GLY A 161 -14.29 17.53 -20.04
C GLY A 161 -13.04 17.26 -19.21
N SER A 162 -12.10 16.45 -19.69
CA SER A 162 -10.80 16.24 -19.04
C SER A 162 -9.95 17.52 -19.11
N GLU A 163 -9.16 17.77 -18.06
CA GLU A 163 -8.24 18.92 -17.98
C GLU A 163 -6.80 18.46 -18.19
N TYR A 164 -5.99 19.29 -18.85
CA TYR A 164 -4.55 19.10 -19.01
C TYR A 164 -3.83 20.44 -18.91
N GLY A 165 -2.59 20.44 -18.43
CA GLY A 165 -1.77 21.64 -18.35
C GLY A 165 -0.86 21.82 -19.55
N VAL A 166 -0.67 23.08 -19.95
CA VAL A 166 0.19 23.48 -21.06
C VAL A 166 1.23 24.48 -20.58
N CYS A 167 2.47 24.26 -20.99
CA CYS A 167 3.58 25.17 -20.77
C CYS A 167 3.80 26.04 -22.02
N ILE A 168 3.70 27.37 -21.84
CA ILE A 168 3.76 28.36 -22.91
C ILE A 168 5.07 29.15 -22.77
N PHE A 169 5.92 29.01 -23.78
CA PHE A 169 7.24 29.61 -23.85
C PHE A 169 7.17 31.05 -24.37
N GLU A 170 8.17 31.88 -24.06
CA GLU A 170 8.21 33.29 -24.53
C GLU A 170 8.17 33.43 -26.06
N ASN A 171 8.64 32.42 -26.80
CA ASN A 171 8.59 32.39 -28.26
C ASN A 171 7.21 31.97 -28.83
N GLY A 172 6.22 31.71 -27.98
CA GLY A 172 4.89 31.24 -28.33
C GLY A 172 4.78 29.73 -28.58
N THR A 173 5.84 28.96 -28.33
CA THR A 173 5.77 27.49 -28.36
C THR A 173 4.91 27.01 -27.20
N GLU A 174 4.10 25.99 -27.44
CA GLU A 174 3.25 25.36 -26.43
C GLU A 174 3.59 23.88 -26.37
N ILE A 175 3.90 23.37 -25.17
CA ILE A 175 4.21 21.95 -24.94
C ILE A 175 3.35 21.46 -23.77
N ASP A 176 2.89 20.21 -23.82
CA ASP A 176 2.21 19.58 -22.68
C ASP A 176 3.11 19.62 -21.44
N GLU A 177 2.53 19.97 -20.29
CA GLU A 177 3.32 20.19 -19.07
C GLU A 177 4.18 18.96 -18.71
N TRP A 178 3.64 17.75 -18.88
CA TRP A 178 4.31 16.51 -18.53
C TRP A 178 5.32 16.08 -19.59
N GLU A 179 5.06 16.39 -20.86
CA GLU A 179 6.06 16.24 -21.93
C GLU A 179 7.29 17.10 -21.65
N TYR A 180 7.10 18.39 -21.40
CA TYR A 180 8.21 19.29 -21.09
C TYR A 180 8.98 18.87 -19.83
N TYR A 181 8.25 18.49 -18.77
CA TYR A 181 8.85 18.02 -17.52
C TYR A 181 9.76 16.81 -17.75
N ARG A 182 9.29 15.79 -18.48
CA ARG A 182 10.08 14.58 -18.76
C ARG A 182 11.29 14.81 -19.65
N GLU A 183 11.25 15.82 -20.53
CA GLU A 183 12.40 16.15 -21.39
C GLU A 183 13.51 16.88 -20.63
N THR A 184 13.19 17.56 -19.52
CA THR A 184 14.08 18.56 -18.92
C THR A 184 14.39 18.35 -17.45
N HIS A 185 13.77 17.38 -16.77
CA HIS A 185 14.02 17.00 -15.38
C HIS A 185 14.69 15.62 -15.28
#